data_AF-A0A964EVG1-F1
#
_entry.id   AF-A0A964EVG1-F1
#
_cell.length_a   1.000
_cell.length_b   1.000
_cell.length_c   1.000
_cell.angle_alpha   90.00
_cell.angle_beta   90.00
_cell.angle_gamma   90.00
#
_symmetry.space_group_name_H-M   'P 1'
#
loop_
_entity.id
_entity.type
_entity.pdbx_description
1 polymer ?
#
loop_
_entity_poly.entity_id
_entity_poly.type
_entity_poly.pdbx_seq_one_letter_code
_entity_poly.pdbx_strand_id
1 'polypeptide(L)'
;MANPYLRAWARRRAHARQERRLREAAAWLLPLGALALAGPLIRPVFMDWLGSAALAEGAAGLGLRLGLVLCGAMSLRTYVALVRGEERPILDPHPADTPALLRYLLLRTAWEHAALPLGAAVVALPVLWSGEALAWALIAAVAAGGWAVGLLSGFTVHLASVWAAESPALSLLLNLLRGSNPRLQAALIYAPGVVLALGGAAVYGASMGAQRVLEGQLLGAVALLLPIAVGGLAWLPAGRLAERYHYRATVILAEIDAAYEGTEDPEEARRVYLEWAVRYLPAAARPFVLRELRHGWRGLRAWVTGAWGLGLIAFLPAWSEDPLAPGRAALVAGAGMVVVGTVGLRLAATDPLWLEQVLPWSRGPVLAARGLTVFAWLQGAVAPPVLALAIRQGAGVAGPVLGALEVLAVALAVLATLISPLRSKGAFLYLALGLACWAGVALAVTPWGEISGGGI
;
A
#
# COMPACT_ATOMS: atom_id res chain seq x y z
N MET A 1 -14.52 25.23 -25.79
CA MET A 1 -13.97 24.07 -26.54
C MET A 1 -13.83 22.89 -25.60
N ALA A 2 -14.18 21.68 -26.03
CA ALA A 2 -14.06 20.50 -25.18
C ALA A 2 -12.60 20.02 -25.09
N ASN A 3 -12.14 19.69 -23.88
CA ASN A 3 -10.77 19.27 -23.61
C ASN A 3 -10.39 18.02 -24.45
N PRO A 4 -9.38 18.11 -25.35
CA PRO A 4 -9.03 17.01 -26.26
C PRO A 4 -8.45 15.80 -25.52
N TYR A 5 -7.70 16.01 -24.44
CA TYR A 5 -7.11 14.94 -23.64
C TYR A 5 -8.18 14.07 -22.96
N LEU A 6 -9.21 14.70 -22.40
CA LEU A 6 -10.35 13.98 -21.80
C LEU A 6 -11.11 13.15 -22.83
N ARG A 7 -11.30 13.66 -24.05
CA ARG A 7 -11.96 12.92 -25.14
C ARG A 7 -11.15 11.70 -25.56
N ALA A 8 -9.82 11.86 -25.71
CA ALA A 8 -8.94 10.76 -26.05
C ALA A 8 -8.95 9.67 -24.97
N TRP A 9 -8.86 10.05 -23.70
CA TRP A 9 -8.95 9.13 -22.57
C TRP A 9 -10.29 8.39 -22.49
N ALA A 10 -11.40 9.10 -22.67
CA ALA A 10 -12.73 8.49 -22.69
C ALA A 10 -12.86 7.44 -23.80
N ARG A 11 -12.33 7.71 -25.01
CA ARG A 11 -12.29 6.75 -26.11
C ARG A 11 -11.40 5.54 -25.80
N ARG A 12 -10.18 5.77 -25.29
CA ARG A 12 -9.26 4.69 -24.90
C ARG A 12 -9.90 3.76 -23.87
N ARG A 13 -10.61 4.32 -22.87
CA ARG A 13 -11.34 3.53 -21.88
C ARG A 13 -12.53 2.78 -22.46
N ALA A 14 -13.28 3.38 -23.38
CA ALA A 14 -14.39 2.68 -24.03
C ALA A 14 -13.91 1.43 -24.78
N HIS A 15 -12.77 1.53 -25.47
CA HIS A 15 -12.12 0.39 -26.13
C HIS A 15 -11.57 -0.64 -25.14
N ALA A 16 -10.81 -0.21 -24.12
CA ALA A 16 -10.26 -1.12 -23.10
C ALA A 16 -11.35 -1.90 -22.34
N ARG A 17 -12.49 -1.24 -22.06
CA ARG A 17 -13.66 -1.90 -21.47
C ARG A 17 -14.16 -3.04 -22.33
N GLN A 18 -14.22 -2.92 -23.66
CA GLN A 18 -14.72 -4.01 -24.51
C GLN A 18 -13.88 -5.28 -24.40
N GLU A 19 -12.57 -5.15 -24.25
CA GLU A 19 -11.64 -6.28 -24.18
C GLU A 19 -11.43 -6.84 -22.76
N ARG A 20 -11.66 -6.03 -21.71
CA ARG A 20 -11.21 -6.34 -20.34
C ARG A 20 -12.24 -6.10 -19.23
N ARG A 21 -13.55 -6.09 -19.53
CA ARG A 21 -14.62 -5.83 -18.53
C ARG A 21 -14.44 -6.55 -17.21
N LEU A 22 -14.21 -7.87 -17.26
CA LEU A 22 -14.09 -8.69 -16.05
C LEU A 22 -12.83 -8.35 -15.23
N ARG A 23 -11.70 -8.07 -15.90
CA ARG A 23 -10.46 -7.70 -15.22
C ARG A 23 -10.56 -6.30 -14.60
N GLU A 24 -11.17 -5.35 -15.30
CA GLU A 24 -11.41 -4.01 -14.76
C GLU A 24 -12.39 -4.04 -13.58
N ALA A 25 -13.49 -4.78 -13.70
CA ALA A 25 -14.44 -4.94 -12.59
C ALA A 25 -13.77 -5.61 -11.38
N ALA A 26 -12.98 -6.67 -11.60
CA ALA A 26 -12.23 -7.33 -10.53
C ALA A 26 -11.21 -6.39 -9.88
N ALA A 27 -10.49 -5.57 -10.66
CA ALA A 27 -9.53 -4.60 -10.13
C ALA A 27 -10.18 -3.55 -9.21
N TRP A 28 -11.45 -3.22 -9.43
CA TRP A 28 -12.22 -2.30 -8.59
C TRP A 28 -12.89 -2.97 -7.39
N LEU A 29 -13.48 -4.14 -7.60
CA LEU A 29 -14.28 -4.81 -6.58
C LEU A 29 -13.45 -5.63 -5.60
N LEU A 30 -12.34 -6.24 -6.04
CA LEU A 30 -11.51 -7.09 -5.17
C LEU A 30 -10.92 -6.30 -3.99
N PRO A 31 -10.37 -5.08 -4.15
CA PRO A 31 -9.89 -4.31 -3.01
C PRO A 31 -11.01 -3.95 -2.03
N LEU A 32 -12.20 -3.59 -2.53
CA LEU A 32 -13.35 -3.26 -1.68
C LEU A 32 -13.85 -4.50 -0.93
N GLY A 33 -13.96 -5.65 -1.60
CA GLY A 33 -14.31 -6.92 -0.97
C GLY A 33 -13.29 -7.33 0.09
N ALA A 34 -11.99 -7.17 -0.19
CA ALA A 34 -10.92 -7.45 0.77
C ALA A 34 -11.02 -6.54 2.02
N LEU A 35 -11.32 -5.24 1.84
CA LEU A 35 -11.52 -4.31 2.96
C LEU A 35 -12.77 -4.66 3.77
N ALA A 36 -13.86 -5.06 3.12
CA ALA A 36 -15.08 -5.50 3.80
C ALA A 36 -14.82 -6.75 4.65
N LEU A 37 -14.09 -7.73 4.11
CA LEU A 37 -13.69 -8.94 4.81
C LEU A 37 -12.68 -8.66 5.94
N ALA A 38 -11.89 -7.58 5.84
CA ALA A 38 -11.00 -7.14 6.91
C ALA A 38 -11.72 -6.40 8.04
N GLY A 39 -12.96 -5.94 7.84
CA GLY A 39 -13.74 -5.19 8.82
C GLY A 39 -13.79 -5.83 10.22
N PRO A 40 -14.13 -7.14 10.35
CA PRO A 40 -14.11 -7.85 11.63
C PRO A 40 -12.74 -7.90 12.32
N LEU A 41 -11.64 -7.86 11.55
CA LEU A 41 -10.28 -7.87 12.08
C LEU A 41 -9.83 -6.49 12.56
N ILE A 42 -10.34 -5.43 11.92
CA ILE A 42 -9.98 -4.03 12.18
C ILE A 42 -10.82 -3.47 13.34
N ARG A 43 -12.09 -3.91 13.46
CA ARG A 43 -13.03 -3.44 14.50
C ARG A 43 -12.45 -3.42 15.92
N PRO A 44 -11.80 -4.48 16.44
CA PRO A 44 -11.33 -4.49 17.84
C PRO A 44 -10.22 -3.48 18.13
N VAL A 45 -9.52 -3.01 17.09
CA VAL A 45 -8.35 -2.13 17.22
C VAL A 45 -8.72 -0.67 17.01
N PHE A 46 -9.65 -0.40 16.09
CA PHE A 46 -9.98 0.97 15.68
C PHE A 46 -11.40 1.40 16.04
N MET A 47 -12.24 0.47 16.52
CA MET A 47 -13.67 0.66 16.76
C MET A 47 -14.14 -0.04 18.06
N ASP A 48 -13.25 -0.18 19.03
CA ASP A 48 -13.55 -0.66 20.39
C ASP A 48 -14.54 0.25 21.14
N TRP A 49 -14.58 1.54 20.76
CA TRP A 49 -15.53 2.54 21.24
C TRP A 49 -16.99 2.32 20.81
N LEU A 50 -17.27 1.40 19.88
CA LEU A 50 -18.65 1.13 19.45
C LEU A 50 -19.50 0.61 20.63
N GLY A 51 -20.62 1.28 20.91
CA GLY A 51 -21.51 0.96 22.04
C GLY A 51 -21.08 1.57 23.38
N SER A 52 -20.08 2.44 23.39
CA SER A 52 -19.61 3.19 24.56
C SER A 52 -19.99 4.68 24.50
N ALA A 53 -19.81 5.39 25.61
CA ALA A 53 -19.95 6.85 25.65
C ALA A 53 -18.93 7.60 24.78
N ALA A 54 -17.86 6.94 24.31
CA ALA A 54 -16.81 7.52 23.47
C ALA A 54 -17.14 7.51 21.96
N LEU A 55 -18.40 7.22 21.56
CA LEU A 55 -18.81 7.13 20.17
C LEU A 55 -18.39 8.34 19.32
N ALA A 56 -18.65 9.56 19.81
CA ALA A 56 -18.38 10.79 19.07
C ALA A 56 -16.88 10.99 18.81
N GLU A 57 -16.06 10.82 19.87
CA GLU A 57 -14.60 10.94 19.79
C GLU A 57 -13.99 9.83 18.94
N GLY A 58 -14.44 8.59 19.13
CA GLY A 58 -13.97 7.44 18.38
C GLY A 58 -14.27 7.54 16.88
N ALA A 59 -15.49 7.93 16.52
CA ALA A 59 -15.89 8.13 15.13
C ALA A 59 -15.10 9.28 14.49
N ALA A 60 -14.93 10.40 15.19
CA ALA A 60 -14.13 11.52 14.71
C ALA A 60 -12.64 11.13 14.53
N GLY A 61 -12.08 10.40 15.49
CA GLY A 61 -10.71 9.91 15.44
C GLY A 61 -10.48 8.91 14.30
N LEU A 62 -11.43 8.01 14.03
CA LEU A 62 -11.38 7.11 12.87
C LEU A 62 -11.47 7.90 11.55
N GLY A 63 -12.41 8.84 11.45
CA GLY A 63 -12.55 9.73 10.29
C GLY A 63 -11.27 10.53 10.01
N LEU A 64 -10.65 11.09 11.06
CA LEU A 64 -9.36 11.79 10.96
C LEU A 64 -8.26 10.90 10.37
N ARG A 65 -8.06 9.70 10.94
CA ARG A 65 -7.01 8.77 10.49
C ARG A 65 -7.22 8.36 9.03
N LEU A 66 -8.45 7.98 8.66
CA LEU A 66 -8.79 7.63 7.28
C LEU A 66 -8.61 8.83 6.34
N GLY A 67 -9.05 10.02 6.72
CA GLY A 67 -8.88 11.24 5.95
C GLY A 67 -7.41 11.61 5.72
N LEU A 68 -6.55 11.47 6.73
CA LEU A 68 -5.11 11.69 6.61
C LEU A 68 -4.45 10.67 5.67
N VAL A 69 -4.80 9.39 5.79
CA VAL A 69 -4.31 8.33 4.90
C VAL A 69 -4.71 8.62 3.45
N LEU A 70 -5.96 9.00 3.22
CA LEU A 70 -6.45 9.33 1.87
C LEU A 70 -5.80 10.62 1.32
N CYS A 71 -5.60 11.63 2.15
CA CYS A 71 -4.87 12.84 1.77
C CYS A 71 -3.43 12.50 1.35
N GLY A 72 -2.73 11.70 2.16
CA GLY A 72 -1.38 11.23 1.85
C GLY A 72 -1.32 10.41 0.57
N ALA A 73 -2.23 9.45 0.41
CA ALA A 73 -2.33 8.63 -0.79
C ALA A 73 -2.53 9.52 -2.04
N MET A 74 -3.47 10.46 -2.01
CA MET A 74 -3.72 11.36 -3.14
C MET A 74 -2.58 12.33 -3.39
N SER A 75 -1.86 12.79 -2.36
CA SER A 75 -0.65 13.60 -2.53
C SER A 75 0.44 12.86 -3.33
N LEU A 76 0.60 11.55 -3.10
CA LEU A 76 1.53 10.71 -3.85
C LEU A 76 1.01 10.41 -5.25
N ARG A 77 -0.31 10.20 -5.41
CA ARG A 77 -0.90 9.93 -6.74
C ARG A 77 -0.85 11.15 -7.65
N THR A 78 -1.05 12.35 -7.11
CA THR A 78 -0.89 13.60 -7.87
C THR A 78 0.57 13.83 -8.24
N TYR A 79 1.52 13.51 -7.37
CA TYR A 79 2.94 13.48 -7.71
C TYR A 79 3.21 12.55 -8.89
N VAL A 80 2.79 11.28 -8.80
CA VAL A 80 3.00 10.30 -9.88
C VAL A 80 2.33 10.76 -11.17
N ALA A 81 1.10 11.28 -11.12
CA ALA A 81 0.38 11.73 -12.29
C ALA A 81 1.05 12.93 -13.00
N LEU A 82 1.65 13.84 -12.23
CA LEU A 82 2.28 15.04 -12.77
C LEU A 82 3.75 14.81 -13.17
N VAL A 83 4.51 14.11 -12.32
CA VAL A 83 5.97 13.96 -12.41
C VAL A 83 6.36 12.65 -13.10
N ARG A 84 5.60 11.57 -12.94
CA ARG A 84 5.93 10.24 -13.49
C ARG A 84 4.82 9.68 -14.38
N GLY A 85 3.99 10.55 -14.96
CA GLY A 85 2.82 10.15 -15.72
C GLY A 85 3.20 9.44 -17.02
N GLU A 86 2.40 8.44 -17.42
CA GLU A 86 2.57 7.69 -18.68
C GLU A 86 2.48 8.59 -19.93
N GLU A 87 1.90 9.78 -19.78
CA GLU A 87 1.78 10.76 -20.85
C GLU A 87 3.08 11.49 -21.15
N ARG A 88 4.02 11.53 -20.19
CA ARG A 88 5.25 12.32 -20.32
C ARG A 88 6.05 11.98 -21.58
N PRO A 89 6.34 10.70 -21.92
CA PRO A 89 7.08 10.37 -23.14
C PRO A 89 6.42 10.85 -24.44
N ILE A 90 5.10 11.07 -24.42
CA ILE A 90 4.32 11.51 -25.59
C ILE A 90 4.19 13.04 -25.61
N LEU A 91 3.96 13.67 -24.46
CA LEU A 91 3.63 15.10 -24.36
C LEU A 91 4.86 15.98 -24.14
N ASP A 92 5.91 15.48 -23.50
CA ASP A 92 7.16 16.23 -23.29
C ASP A 92 7.81 16.71 -24.61
N PRO A 93 7.80 15.96 -25.73
CA PRO A 93 8.34 16.45 -27.02
C PRO A 93 7.39 17.36 -27.82
N HIS A 94 6.17 17.64 -27.34
CA HIS A 94 5.15 18.37 -28.11
C HIS A 94 4.53 19.55 -27.34
N PRO A 95 4.14 20.64 -28.03
CA PRO A 95 3.37 21.70 -27.41
C PRO A 95 2.00 21.18 -26.95
N ALA A 96 1.65 21.45 -25.70
CA ALA A 96 0.46 20.98 -25.02
C ALA A 96 -0.24 22.16 -24.32
N ASP A 97 -1.57 22.14 -24.35
CA ASP A 97 -2.40 23.04 -23.55
C ASP A 97 -2.32 22.56 -22.09
N THR A 98 -1.42 23.16 -21.32
CA THR A 98 -1.09 22.78 -19.94
C THR A 98 -2.27 22.89 -18.97
N PRO A 99 -3.11 23.95 -19.00
CA PRO A 99 -4.35 23.98 -18.24
C PRO A 99 -5.32 22.85 -18.59
N ALA A 100 -5.51 22.53 -19.88
CA ALA A 100 -6.36 21.41 -20.28
C ALA A 100 -5.75 20.06 -19.87
N LEU A 101 -4.44 19.90 -20.01
CA LEU A 101 -3.72 18.71 -19.57
C LEU A 101 -3.90 18.50 -18.06
N LEU A 102 -3.75 19.56 -17.26
CA LEU A 102 -3.90 19.48 -15.82
C LEU A 102 -5.33 19.09 -15.40
N ARG A 103 -6.36 19.64 -16.05
CA ARG A 103 -7.76 19.21 -15.84
C ARG A 103 -7.97 17.73 -16.21
N TYR A 104 -7.32 17.27 -17.27
CA TYR A 104 -7.33 15.86 -17.64
C TYR A 104 -6.68 14.99 -16.56
N LEU A 105 -5.48 15.34 -16.11
CA LEU A 105 -4.77 14.60 -15.06
C LEU A 105 -5.59 14.55 -13.77
N LEU A 106 -6.18 15.68 -13.36
CA LEU A 106 -7.07 15.74 -12.20
C LEU A 106 -8.21 14.73 -12.31
N LEU A 107 -8.99 14.79 -13.39
CA LEU A 107 -10.18 13.94 -13.55
C LEU A 107 -9.81 12.46 -13.74
N ARG A 108 -8.71 12.16 -14.44
CA ARG A 108 -8.19 10.80 -14.56
C ARG A 108 -7.78 10.27 -13.20
N THR A 109 -6.93 10.99 -12.47
CA THR A 109 -6.42 10.57 -11.17
C THR A 109 -7.56 10.42 -10.16
N ALA A 110 -8.53 11.33 -10.18
CA ALA A 110 -9.76 11.24 -9.39
C ALA A 110 -10.51 9.94 -9.72
N TRP A 111 -10.75 9.68 -11.00
CA TRP A 111 -11.47 8.49 -11.42
C TRP A 111 -10.72 7.20 -11.06
N GLU A 112 -9.44 7.10 -11.38
CA GLU A 112 -8.64 5.87 -11.16
C GLU A 112 -8.52 5.51 -9.68
N HIS A 113 -8.66 6.50 -8.80
CA HIS A 113 -8.52 6.33 -7.35
C HIS A 113 -9.82 6.61 -6.59
N ALA A 114 -10.98 6.65 -7.25
CA ALA A 114 -12.28 6.83 -6.59
C ALA A 114 -12.65 5.62 -5.71
N ALA A 115 -12.00 4.47 -5.89
CA ALA A 115 -12.14 3.32 -4.99
C ALA A 115 -11.64 3.61 -3.57
N LEU A 116 -10.75 4.59 -3.38
CA LEU A 116 -10.17 4.91 -2.07
C LEU A 116 -11.20 5.44 -1.06
N PRO A 117 -11.98 6.51 -1.36
CA PRO A 117 -13.02 6.97 -0.43
C PRO A 117 -14.12 5.93 -0.22
N LEU A 118 -14.45 5.14 -1.24
CA LEU A 118 -15.36 3.99 -1.10
C LEU A 118 -14.79 2.94 -0.15
N GLY A 119 -13.49 2.63 -0.28
CA GLY A 119 -12.78 1.71 0.60
C GLY A 119 -12.79 2.19 2.06
N ALA A 120 -12.60 3.49 2.30
CA ALA A 120 -12.71 4.05 3.65
C ALA A 120 -14.13 3.90 4.24
N ALA A 121 -15.17 4.13 3.43
CA ALA A 121 -16.55 3.89 3.85
C ALA A 121 -16.83 2.40 4.13
N VAL A 122 -16.24 1.50 3.33
CA VAL A 122 -16.31 0.05 3.53
C VAL A 122 -15.61 -0.39 4.82
N VAL A 123 -14.41 0.15 5.10
CA VAL A 123 -13.69 -0.11 6.36
C VAL A 123 -14.54 0.30 7.57
N ALA A 124 -15.32 1.38 7.45
CA ALA A 124 -16.21 1.86 8.51
C ALA A 124 -17.54 1.08 8.63
N LEU A 125 -17.83 0.08 7.79
CA LEU A 125 -19.10 -0.67 7.83
C LEU A 125 -19.50 -1.23 9.21
N PRO A 126 -18.58 -1.68 10.09
CA PRO A 126 -18.98 -2.13 11.43
C PRO A 126 -19.73 -1.07 12.24
N VAL A 127 -19.46 0.22 12.00
CA VAL A 127 -20.20 1.35 12.60
C VAL A 127 -21.66 1.35 12.12
N LEU A 128 -21.86 1.19 10.81
CA LEU A 128 -23.21 1.12 10.22
C LEU A 128 -23.98 -0.12 10.71
N TRP A 129 -23.32 -1.27 10.79
CA TRP A 129 -23.94 -2.51 11.31
C TRP A 129 -24.30 -2.43 12.79
N SER A 130 -23.67 -1.53 13.54
CA SER A 130 -24.00 -1.27 14.95
C SER A 130 -25.17 -0.29 15.12
N GLY A 131 -25.82 0.14 14.02
CA GLY A 131 -26.93 1.08 14.03
C GLY A 131 -26.53 2.55 13.93
N GLU A 132 -25.23 2.85 13.91
CA GLU A 132 -24.69 4.22 14.00
C GLU A 132 -24.53 4.87 12.61
N ALA A 133 -25.64 4.97 11.87
CA ALA A 133 -25.64 5.43 10.47
C ALA A 133 -25.10 6.86 10.30
N LEU A 134 -25.40 7.76 11.24
CA LEU A 134 -24.89 9.13 11.21
C LEU A 134 -23.37 9.16 11.40
N ALA A 135 -22.84 8.41 12.38
CA ALA A 135 -21.40 8.33 12.62
C ALA A 135 -20.67 7.75 11.41
N TRP A 136 -21.21 6.69 10.78
CA TRP A 136 -20.68 6.12 9.55
C TRP A 136 -20.63 7.15 8.41
N ALA A 137 -21.72 7.88 8.18
CA ALA A 137 -21.78 8.90 7.14
C ALA A 137 -20.77 10.04 7.37
N LEU A 138 -20.59 10.46 8.63
CA LEU A 138 -19.61 11.48 8.99
C LEU A 138 -18.16 11.00 8.80
N ILE A 139 -17.84 9.75 9.17
CA ILE A 139 -16.53 9.14 8.90
C ILE A 139 -16.25 9.14 7.39
N ALA A 140 -17.21 8.68 6.59
CA ALA A 140 -17.09 8.65 5.13
C ALA A 140 -16.92 10.06 4.54
N ALA A 141 -17.63 11.05 5.06
CA ALA A 141 -17.53 12.44 4.63
C ALA A 141 -16.14 13.04 4.95
N VAL A 142 -15.61 12.84 6.16
CA VAL A 142 -14.26 13.29 6.53
C VAL A 142 -13.19 12.61 5.66
N ALA A 143 -13.32 11.30 5.43
CA ALA A 143 -12.41 10.54 4.57
C ALA A 143 -12.44 11.04 3.11
N ALA A 144 -13.63 11.24 2.55
CA ALA A 144 -13.81 11.82 1.21
C ALA A 144 -13.26 13.26 1.13
N GLY A 145 -13.40 14.05 2.20
CA GLY A 145 -12.76 15.36 2.33
C GLY A 145 -11.24 15.28 2.26
N GLY A 146 -10.63 14.33 2.98
CA GLY A 146 -9.19 14.04 2.92
C GLY A 146 -8.70 13.66 1.52
N TRP A 147 -9.46 12.79 0.84
CA TRP A 147 -9.21 12.46 -0.56
C TRP A 147 -9.29 13.69 -1.48
N ALA A 148 -10.31 14.53 -1.32
CA ALA A 148 -10.54 15.71 -2.15
C ALA A 148 -9.45 16.77 -1.95
N VAL A 149 -9.08 17.09 -0.70
CA VAL A 149 -8.04 18.09 -0.41
C VAL A 149 -6.68 17.62 -0.92
N GLY A 150 -6.33 16.34 -0.72
CA GLY A 150 -5.07 15.78 -1.22
C GLY A 150 -4.98 15.78 -2.75
N LEU A 151 -6.10 15.52 -3.44
CA LEU A 151 -6.19 15.58 -4.89
C LEU A 151 -6.05 17.01 -5.42
N LEU A 152 -6.84 17.95 -4.89
CA LEU A 152 -6.91 19.32 -5.41
C LEU A 152 -5.66 20.13 -5.06
N SER A 153 -5.19 20.07 -3.82
CA SER A 153 -3.98 20.79 -3.42
C SER A 153 -2.72 20.13 -3.95
N GLY A 154 -2.70 18.80 -4.13
CA GLY A 154 -1.53 18.04 -4.56
C GLY A 154 -0.91 18.56 -5.85
N PHE A 155 -1.70 18.66 -6.91
CA PHE A 155 -1.23 19.20 -8.20
C PHE A 155 -0.65 20.61 -8.08
N THR A 156 -1.33 21.52 -7.35
CA THR A 156 -0.85 22.88 -7.16
C THR A 156 0.48 22.89 -6.42
N VAL A 157 0.58 22.13 -5.32
CA VAL A 157 1.79 22.11 -4.48
C VAL A 157 2.97 21.49 -5.23
N HIS A 158 2.75 20.44 -6.01
CA HIS A 158 3.79 19.85 -6.86
C HIS A 158 4.24 20.77 -8.00
N LEU A 159 3.37 21.62 -8.53
CA LEU A 159 3.79 22.66 -9.49
C LEU A 159 4.49 23.83 -8.79
N ALA A 160 4.01 24.22 -7.61
CA ALA A 160 4.59 25.29 -6.81
C ALA A 160 5.95 24.91 -6.23
N SER A 161 6.28 23.62 -6.10
CA SER A 161 7.61 23.19 -5.66
C SER A 161 8.71 23.60 -6.64
N VAL A 162 8.40 23.69 -7.93
CA VAL A 162 9.33 24.20 -8.97
C VAL A 162 9.60 25.67 -8.73
N TRP A 163 8.55 26.47 -8.51
CA TRP A 163 8.69 27.87 -8.10
C TRP A 163 9.51 27.98 -6.81
N ALA A 164 9.24 27.13 -5.81
CA ALA A 164 9.95 27.15 -4.54
C ALA A 164 11.45 26.85 -4.71
N ALA A 165 11.80 25.90 -5.59
CA ALA A 165 13.18 25.55 -5.90
C ALA A 165 13.94 26.67 -6.62
N GLU A 166 13.26 27.42 -7.50
CA GLU A 166 13.82 28.58 -8.21
C GLU A 166 13.84 29.86 -7.34
N SER A 167 13.03 29.92 -6.29
CA SER A 167 12.85 31.12 -5.47
C SER A 167 14.07 31.44 -4.59
N PRO A 168 14.68 32.63 -4.70
CA PRO A 168 15.74 33.06 -3.80
C PRO A 168 15.29 33.08 -2.33
N ALA A 169 14.03 33.45 -2.08
CA ALA A 169 13.47 33.56 -0.73
C ALA A 169 13.37 32.20 -0.01
N LEU A 170 13.12 31.12 -0.77
CA LEU A 170 13.02 29.76 -0.22
C LEU A 170 14.33 28.97 -0.33
N SER A 171 15.35 29.55 -0.98
CA SER A 171 16.63 28.89 -1.21
C SER A 171 17.34 28.51 0.09
N LEU A 172 17.29 29.36 1.13
CA LEU A 172 17.89 29.07 2.44
C LEU A 172 17.21 27.86 3.08
N LEU A 173 15.87 27.87 3.14
CA LEU A 173 15.10 26.76 3.71
C LEU A 173 15.36 25.45 2.96
N LEU A 174 15.32 25.47 1.63
CA LEU A 174 15.58 24.28 0.83
C LEU A 174 17.04 23.82 0.94
N ASN A 175 18.00 24.73 1.08
CA ASN A 175 19.40 24.36 1.30
C ASN A 175 19.61 23.67 2.65
N LEU A 176 18.85 24.05 3.69
CA LEU A 176 18.88 23.38 4.98
C LEU A 176 18.25 21.99 4.92
N LEU A 177 17.14 21.84 4.18
CA LEU A 177 16.37 20.59 4.11
C LEU A 177 16.93 19.57 3.11
N ARG A 178 17.55 20.01 2.01
CA ARG A 178 17.90 19.12 0.89
C ARG A 178 19.03 18.12 1.18
N GLY A 179 19.86 18.39 2.19
CA GLY A 179 21.10 17.64 2.40
C GLY A 179 21.99 17.71 1.16
N SER A 180 22.38 16.55 0.62
CA SER A 180 23.16 16.44 -0.63
C SER A 180 22.31 16.53 -1.90
N ASN A 181 20.98 16.50 -1.80
CA ASN A 181 20.13 16.47 -2.99
C ASN A 181 20.12 17.84 -3.71
N PRO A 182 19.96 17.86 -5.04
CA PRO A 182 19.58 19.06 -5.78
C PRO A 182 18.34 19.74 -5.20
N ARG A 183 18.29 21.08 -5.21
CA ARG A 183 17.19 21.86 -4.61
C ARG A 183 15.82 21.47 -5.16
N LEU A 184 15.71 21.28 -6.48
CA LEU A 184 14.44 20.90 -7.10
C LEU A 184 13.97 19.53 -6.66
N GLN A 185 14.87 18.54 -6.61
CA GLN A 185 14.54 17.20 -6.15
C GLN A 185 14.05 17.23 -4.70
N ALA A 186 14.73 17.98 -3.82
CA ALA A 186 14.28 18.17 -2.46
C ALA A 186 12.90 18.83 -2.39
N ALA A 187 12.65 19.90 -3.15
CA ALA A 187 11.35 20.55 -3.19
C ALA A 187 10.22 19.60 -3.62
N LEU A 188 10.48 18.72 -4.58
CA LEU A 188 9.54 17.69 -5.02
C LEU A 188 9.35 16.55 -4.01
N ILE A 189 10.42 16.10 -3.33
CA ILE A 189 10.35 15.08 -2.28
C ILE A 189 9.53 15.57 -1.08
N TYR A 190 9.64 16.85 -0.73
CA TYR A 190 8.94 17.42 0.42
C TYR A 190 7.55 17.98 0.08
N ALA A 191 7.19 18.13 -1.20
CA ALA A 191 5.87 18.59 -1.63
C ALA A 191 4.70 17.77 -1.05
N PRO A 192 4.74 16.41 -1.02
CA PRO A 192 3.71 15.62 -0.31
C PRO A 192 3.55 16.00 1.17
N GLY A 193 4.64 16.39 1.85
CA GLY A 193 4.61 16.84 3.24
C GLY A 193 3.86 18.15 3.42
N VAL A 194 4.01 19.09 2.48
CA VAL A 194 3.24 20.35 2.46
C VAL A 194 1.76 20.09 2.21
N VAL A 195 1.44 19.18 1.28
CA VAL A 195 0.05 18.74 1.03
C VAL A 195 -0.55 18.13 2.29
N LEU A 196 0.20 17.27 2.99
CA LEU A 196 -0.23 16.66 4.25
C LEU A 196 -0.42 17.66 5.38
N ALA A 197 0.42 18.70 5.48
CA ALA A 197 0.25 19.74 6.48
C ALA A 197 -1.04 20.55 6.24
N LEU A 198 -1.25 21.01 5.00
CA LEU A 198 -2.44 21.78 4.62
C LEU A 198 -3.72 20.93 4.70
N GLY A 199 -3.69 19.75 4.09
CA GLY A 199 -4.80 18.81 4.10
C GLY A 199 -5.08 18.27 5.49
N GLY A 200 -4.05 18.00 6.30
CA GLY A 200 -4.19 17.49 7.65
C GLY A 200 -4.87 18.47 8.60
N ALA A 201 -4.53 19.76 8.54
CA ALA A 201 -5.23 20.79 9.30
C ALA A 201 -6.72 20.88 8.90
N ALA A 202 -7.02 20.79 7.60
CA ALA A 202 -8.40 20.83 7.10
C ALA A 202 -9.21 19.58 7.49
N VAL A 203 -8.61 18.39 7.40
CA VAL A 203 -9.21 17.11 7.81
C VAL A 203 -9.43 17.07 9.33
N TYR A 204 -8.49 17.60 10.12
CA TYR A 204 -8.67 17.76 11.57
C TYR A 204 -9.85 18.69 11.89
N GLY A 205 -9.95 19.83 11.21
CA GLY A 205 -11.13 20.70 11.34
C GLY A 205 -12.44 19.96 11.02
N ALA A 206 -12.46 19.17 9.95
CA ALA A 206 -13.61 18.36 9.58
C ALA A 206 -13.93 17.25 10.61
N SER A 207 -12.93 16.59 11.19
CA SER A 207 -13.16 15.58 12.22
C SER A 207 -13.73 16.20 13.51
N MET A 208 -13.23 17.37 13.91
CA MET A 208 -13.83 18.12 15.03
C MET A 208 -15.27 18.55 14.72
N GLY A 209 -15.56 18.90 13.46
CA GLY A 209 -16.92 19.15 12.97
C GLY A 209 -17.83 17.94 13.10
N ALA A 210 -17.36 16.78 12.66
CA ALA A 210 -18.06 15.50 12.79
C ALA A 210 -18.37 15.16 14.26
N GLN A 211 -17.39 15.33 15.15
CA GLN A 211 -17.57 15.13 16.58
C GLN A 211 -18.70 16.01 17.13
N ARG A 212 -18.66 17.32 16.84
CA ARG A 212 -19.69 18.27 17.27
C ARG A 212 -21.08 17.91 16.78
N VAL A 213 -21.21 17.41 15.54
CA VAL A 213 -22.50 16.94 15.01
C VAL A 213 -23.02 15.74 15.81
N LEU A 214 -22.16 14.78 16.15
CA LEU A 214 -22.53 13.64 16.99
C LEU A 214 -22.89 14.04 18.42
N GLU A 215 -22.33 15.15 18.93
CA GLU A 215 -22.69 15.76 20.21
C GLU A 215 -23.96 16.64 20.14
N GLY A 216 -24.65 16.68 18.99
CA GLY A 216 -25.90 17.41 18.78
C GLY A 216 -25.74 18.86 18.30
N GLN A 217 -24.52 19.33 18.06
CA GLN A 217 -24.23 20.68 17.56
C GLN A 217 -24.20 20.69 16.02
N LEU A 218 -25.36 20.88 15.39
CA LEU A 218 -25.50 20.82 13.92
C LEU A 218 -24.58 21.79 13.15
N LEU A 219 -24.23 22.95 13.74
CA LEU A 219 -23.29 23.89 13.12
C LEU A 219 -21.89 23.29 12.90
N GLY A 220 -21.53 22.21 13.60
CA GLY A 220 -20.32 21.43 13.34
C GLY A 220 -20.24 20.90 11.90
N ALA A 221 -21.37 20.70 11.23
CA ALA A 221 -21.42 20.20 9.85
C ALA A 221 -20.75 21.15 8.86
N VAL A 222 -20.71 22.47 9.14
CA VAL A 222 -20.01 23.45 8.29
C VAL A 222 -18.52 23.14 8.19
N ALA A 223 -17.91 22.63 9.26
CA ALA A 223 -16.50 22.29 9.27
C ALA A 223 -16.18 21.06 8.38
N LEU A 224 -17.16 20.23 8.03
CA LEU A 224 -16.97 19.14 7.05
C LEU A 224 -16.61 19.66 5.65
N LEU A 225 -16.92 20.92 5.34
CA LEU A 225 -16.58 21.55 4.07
C LEU A 225 -15.13 22.06 4.02
N LEU A 226 -14.42 22.11 5.15
CA LEU A 226 -13.06 22.66 5.22
C LEU A 226 -12.08 22.00 4.24
N PRO A 227 -11.99 20.65 4.11
CA PRO A 227 -11.08 20.03 3.15
C PRO A 227 -11.39 20.41 1.71
N ILE A 228 -12.68 20.49 1.34
CA ILE A 228 -13.11 20.87 -0.01
C ILE A 228 -12.79 22.34 -0.25
N ALA A 229 -13.05 23.23 0.71
CA ALA A 229 -12.75 24.65 0.61
C ALA A 229 -11.24 24.90 0.48
N VAL A 230 -10.42 24.30 1.33
CA VAL A 230 -8.96 24.41 1.29
C VAL A 230 -8.40 23.85 -0.02
N GLY A 231 -8.87 22.67 -0.44
CA GLY A 231 -8.47 22.08 -1.71
C GLY A 231 -8.87 22.94 -2.92
N GLY A 232 -10.10 23.46 -2.93
CA GLY A 232 -10.62 24.32 -3.99
C GLY A 232 -9.85 25.64 -4.08
N LEU A 233 -9.58 26.29 -2.95
CA LEU A 233 -8.76 27.51 -2.89
C LEU A 233 -7.32 27.25 -3.35
N ALA A 234 -6.72 26.13 -2.92
CA ALA A 234 -5.41 25.71 -3.37
C ALA A 234 -5.36 25.40 -4.87
N TRP A 235 -6.47 24.98 -5.48
CA TRP A 235 -6.53 24.69 -6.92
C TRP A 235 -6.62 25.95 -7.80
N LEU A 236 -7.09 27.09 -7.28
CA LEU A 236 -7.25 28.33 -8.05
C LEU A 236 -6.00 28.74 -8.86
N PRO A 237 -4.78 28.74 -8.29
CA PRO A 237 -3.57 29.09 -9.04
C PRO A 237 -3.04 27.98 -9.95
N ALA A 238 -3.59 26.76 -9.92
CA ALA A 238 -2.98 25.58 -10.54
C ALA A 238 -2.79 25.72 -12.06
N GLY A 239 -3.76 26.32 -12.76
CA GLY A 239 -3.67 26.54 -14.21
C GLY A 239 -2.50 27.48 -14.58
N ARG A 240 -2.36 28.60 -13.87
CA ARG A 240 -1.27 29.56 -14.09
C ARG A 240 0.10 28.96 -13.74
N LEU A 241 0.16 28.16 -12.69
CA LEU A 241 1.38 27.44 -12.32
C LEU A 241 1.74 26.38 -13.36
N ALA A 242 0.76 25.67 -13.92
CA ALA A 242 0.99 24.67 -14.96
C ALA A 242 1.58 25.30 -16.23
N GLU A 243 1.02 26.40 -16.71
CA GLU A 243 1.54 27.14 -17.87
C GLU A 243 3.01 27.52 -17.68
N ARG A 244 3.38 27.95 -16.47
CA ARG A 244 4.72 28.46 -16.19
C ARG A 244 5.75 27.38 -15.87
N TYR A 245 5.35 26.32 -15.18
CA TYR A 245 6.28 25.39 -14.54
C TYR A 245 6.19 23.94 -15.03
N HIS A 246 5.16 23.53 -15.76
CA HIS A 246 5.01 22.14 -16.19
C HIS A 246 6.20 21.65 -17.02
N TYR A 247 6.54 22.37 -18.10
CA TYR A 247 7.67 22.01 -18.96
C TYR A 247 9.03 22.11 -18.25
N ARG A 248 9.18 23.07 -17.34
CA ARG A 248 10.41 23.22 -16.56
C ARG A 248 10.62 22.06 -15.60
N ALA A 249 9.55 21.64 -14.92
CA ALA A 249 9.57 20.45 -14.08
C ALA A 249 10.04 19.25 -14.90
N THR A 250 9.45 19.07 -16.08
CA THR A 250 9.76 17.98 -17.00
C THR A 250 11.26 17.90 -17.35
N VAL A 251 11.85 19.01 -17.80
CA VAL A 251 13.24 19.05 -18.26
C VAL A 251 14.20 18.77 -17.12
N ILE A 252 14.01 19.44 -15.98
CA ILE A 252 14.94 19.31 -14.85
C ILE A 252 14.82 17.91 -14.22
N LEU A 253 13.63 17.30 -14.22
CA LEU A 253 13.47 15.91 -13.79
C LEU A 253 14.18 14.92 -14.71
N ALA A 254 14.12 15.12 -16.03
CA ALA A 254 14.84 14.28 -16.98
C ALA A 254 16.37 14.38 -16.79
N GLU A 255 16.89 15.58 -16.49
CA GLU A 255 18.30 15.77 -16.17
C GLU A 255 18.70 15.10 -14.86
N ILE A 256 17.86 15.19 -13.81
CA ILE A 256 18.10 14.50 -12.54
C ILE A 256 18.09 12.98 -12.74
N ASP A 257 17.08 12.45 -13.44
CA ASP A 257 16.97 11.00 -13.69
C ASP A 257 18.19 10.51 -14.50
N ALA A 258 18.62 11.24 -15.54
CA ALA A 258 19.81 10.92 -16.32
C ALA A 258 21.12 10.97 -15.50
N ALA A 259 21.24 11.96 -14.60
CA ALA A 259 22.39 12.06 -13.70
C ALA A 259 22.44 10.90 -12.69
N TYR A 260 21.27 10.48 -12.17
CA TYR A 260 21.17 9.37 -11.23
C TYR A 260 21.42 8.01 -11.90
N GLU A 261 20.89 7.77 -13.09
CA GLU A 261 21.20 6.56 -13.88
C GLU A 261 22.71 6.42 -14.15
N GLY A 262 23.45 7.53 -14.25
CA GLY A 262 24.91 7.53 -14.39
C GLY A 262 25.70 7.33 -13.08
N THR A 263 25.07 7.50 -11.90
CA THR A 263 25.74 7.41 -10.58
C THR A 263 25.33 6.22 -9.73
N GLU A 264 24.24 5.52 -10.04
CA GLU A 264 23.90 4.27 -9.36
C GLU A 264 24.99 3.23 -9.65
N ASP A 265 25.72 2.82 -8.61
CA ASP A 265 26.64 1.69 -8.69
C ASP A 265 25.84 0.46 -9.19
N PRO A 266 26.16 -0.09 -10.37
CA PRO A 266 25.48 -1.24 -10.91
C PRO A 266 25.55 -2.45 -9.98
N GLU A 267 26.45 -2.49 -8.99
CA GLU A 267 26.47 -3.52 -7.97
C GLU A 267 25.51 -3.22 -6.80
N GLU A 268 25.37 -1.97 -6.38
CA GLU A 268 24.46 -1.57 -5.30
C GLU A 268 22.99 -1.72 -5.72
N ALA A 269 22.66 -1.40 -6.97
CA ALA A 269 21.36 -1.68 -7.57
C ALA A 269 21.02 -3.19 -7.63
N ARG A 270 22.02 -4.08 -7.48
CA ARG A 270 21.84 -5.54 -7.48
C ARG A 270 21.71 -6.13 -6.09
N ARG A 271 21.96 -5.36 -5.03
CA ARG A 271 21.91 -5.85 -3.65
C ARG A 271 20.47 -6.09 -3.21
N VAL A 272 20.24 -7.22 -2.54
CA VAL A 272 18.97 -7.56 -1.90
C VAL A 272 19.11 -7.46 -0.38
N TYR A 273 18.06 -7.01 0.31
CA TYR A 273 18.07 -6.78 1.76
C TYR A 273 18.41 -8.02 2.61
N LEU A 274 18.35 -9.22 2.05
CA LEU A 274 18.68 -10.49 2.71
C LEU A 274 20.08 -11.02 2.39
N GLU A 275 20.86 -10.33 1.56
CA GLU A 275 22.22 -10.80 1.20
C GLU A 275 23.12 -10.97 2.41
N TRP A 276 22.94 -10.15 3.46
CA TRP A 276 23.69 -10.28 4.71
C TRP A 276 23.49 -11.64 5.38
N ALA A 277 22.34 -12.29 5.20
CA ALA A 277 22.03 -13.57 5.84
C ALA A 277 22.75 -14.75 5.17
N VAL A 278 23.16 -14.59 3.90
CA VAL A 278 23.85 -15.63 3.13
C VAL A 278 25.19 -16.01 3.76
N ARG A 279 25.86 -15.09 4.47
CA ARG A 279 27.15 -15.34 5.12
C ARG A 279 27.09 -16.46 6.16
N TYR A 280 25.90 -16.72 6.72
CA TYR A 280 25.66 -17.78 7.70
C TYR A 280 25.34 -19.13 7.08
N LEU A 281 25.18 -19.20 5.75
CA LEU A 281 24.90 -20.46 5.06
C LEU A 281 26.18 -21.24 4.73
N PRO A 282 26.11 -22.57 4.59
CA PRO A 282 27.21 -23.38 4.11
C PRO A 282 27.74 -22.88 2.76
N ALA A 283 29.06 -22.87 2.57
CA ALA A 283 29.72 -22.32 1.37
C ALA A 283 29.13 -22.89 0.06
N ALA A 284 28.76 -24.17 0.05
CA ALA A 284 28.15 -24.85 -1.09
C ALA A 284 26.76 -24.30 -1.48
N ALA A 285 25.99 -23.74 -0.55
CA ALA A 285 24.64 -23.21 -0.80
C ALA A 285 24.62 -21.73 -1.15
N ARG A 286 25.64 -20.97 -0.74
CA ARG A 286 25.75 -19.51 -0.95
C ARG A 286 25.51 -19.05 -2.39
N PRO A 287 26.16 -19.61 -3.43
CA PRO A 287 25.98 -19.11 -4.79
C PRO A 287 24.54 -19.33 -5.30
N PHE A 288 23.91 -20.43 -4.91
CA PHE A 288 22.54 -20.76 -5.30
C PHE A 288 21.53 -19.83 -4.61
N VAL A 289 21.68 -19.58 -3.30
CA VAL A 289 20.80 -18.68 -2.55
C VAL A 289 20.97 -17.24 -3.01
N LEU A 290 22.20 -16.77 -3.26
CA LEU A 290 22.42 -15.42 -3.80
C LEU A 290 21.77 -15.23 -5.16
N ARG A 291 21.85 -16.24 -6.02
CA ARG A 291 21.20 -16.20 -7.33
C ARG A 291 19.68 -16.09 -7.19
N GLU A 292 19.06 -16.98 -6.40
CA GLU A 292 17.61 -16.98 -6.17
C GLU A 292 17.14 -15.67 -5.53
N LEU A 293 17.88 -15.14 -4.54
CA LEU A 293 17.57 -13.84 -3.93
C LEU A 293 17.65 -12.70 -4.95
N ARG A 294 18.73 -12.60 -5.74
CA ARG A 294 18.94 -11.50 -6.68
C ARG A 294 18.00 -11.55 -7.89
N HIS A 295 17.87 -12.71 -8.53
CA HIS A 295 16.95 -12.88 -9.67
C HIS A 295 15.50 -12.81 -9.23
N GLY A 296 15.17 -13.49 -8.14
CA GLY A 296 13.86 -13.47 -7.54
C GLY A 296 13.43 -12.06 -7.13
N TRP A 297 14.32 -11.29 -6.49
CA TRP A 297 14.02 -9.91 -6.12
C TRP A 297 13.66 -9.04 -7.33
N ARG A 298 14.39 -9.14 -8.44
CA ARG A 298 14.09 -8.34 -9.65
C ARG A 298 12.74 -8.69 -10.27
N GLY A 299 12.44 -9.99 -10.39
CA GLY A 299 11.21 -10.44 -11.04
C GLY A 299 9.98 -10.43 -10.13
N LEU A 300 10.17 -10.57 -8.81
CA LEU A 300 9.11 -10.87 -7.84
C LEU A 300 9.12 -9.90 -6.64
N ARG A 301 9.77 -8.73 -6.75
CA ARG A 301 9.79 -7.69 -5.69
C ARG A 301 8.42 -7.43 -5.09
N ALA A 302 7.41 -7.28 -5.95
CA ALA A 302 6.04 -7.00 -5.54
C ALA A 302 5.46 -8.10 -4.61
N TRP A 303 5.86 -9.36 -4.79
CA TRP A 303 5.46 -10.45 -3.92
C TRP A 303 6.11 -10.37 -2.54
N VAL A 304 7.40 -10.04 -2.49
CA VAL A 304 8.13 -9.89 -1.22
C VAL A 304 7.60 -8.69 -0.44
N THR A 305 7.39 -7.55 -1.10
CA THR A 305 6.73 -6.40 -0.47
C THR A 305 5.29 -6.74 -0.07
N GLY A 306 4.58 -7.53 -0.87
CA GLY A 306 3.26 -8.05 -0.54
C GLY A 306 3.25 -8.90 0.74
N ALA A 307 4.28 -9.72 0.96
CA ALA A 307 4.43 -10.53 2.18
C ALA A 307 4.53 -9.65 3.44
N TRP A 308 5.37 -8.61 3.40
CA TRP A 308 5.43 -7.61 4.46
C TRP A 308 4.11 -6.87 4.65
N GLY A 309 3.42 -6.53 3.55
CA GLY A 309 2.09 -5.95 3.60
C GLY A 309 1.07 -6.85 4.32
N LEU A 310 1.07 -8.15 4.03
CA LEU A 310 0.20 -9.14 4.69
C LEU A 310 0.57 -9.32 6.17
N GLY A 311 1.86 -9.29 6.51
CA GLY A 311 2.32 -9.26 7.89
C GLY A 311 1.82 -8.03 8.64
N LEU A 312 1.88 -6.84 8.02
CA LEU A 312 1.31 -5.62 8.59
C LEU A 312 -0.22 -5.67 8.73
N ILE A 313 -0.92 -6.42 7.89
CA ILE A 313 -2.36 -6.67 8.09
C ILE A 313 -2.58 -7.59 9.29
N ALA A 314 -1.76 -8.64 9.47
CA ALA A 314 -1.80 -9.52 10.63
C ALA A 314 -1.37 -8.83 11.93
N PHE A 315 -0.53 -7.79 11.85
CA PHE A 315 -0.17 -6.92 12.97
C PHE A 315 -1.40 -6.27 13.61
N LEU A 316 -2.42 -5.91 12.81
CA LEU A 316 -3.62 -5.24 13.32
C LEU A 316 -4.35 -6.07 14.40
N PRO A 317 -4.85 -7.29 14.11
CA PRO A 317 -5.48 -8.11 15.14
C PRO A 317 -4.52 -8.44 16.28
N ALA A 318 -3.20 -8.59 16.02
CA ALA A 318 -2.20 -8.84 17.06
C ALA A 318 -2.03 -7.67 18.06
N TRP A 319 -2.36 -6.44 17.66
CA TRP A 319 -2.28 -5.26 18.52
C TRP A 319 -3.51 -5.08 19.43
N SER A 320 -4.55 -5.90 19.23
CA SER A 320 -5.77 -5.90 20.03
C SER A 320 -5.55 -6.53 21.42
N GLU A 321 -6.35 -6.10 22.41
CA GLU A 321 -6.43 -6.74 23.74
C GLU A 321 -7.45 -7.89 23.77
N ASP A 322 -8.18 -8.13 22.68
CA ASP A 322 -9.13 -9.25 22.54
C ASP A 322 -8.41 -10.60 22.80
N PRO A 323 -8.92 -11.49 23.67
CA PRO A 323 -8.35 -12.81 23.91
C PRO A 323 -8.15 -13.66 22.65
N LEU A 324 -8.95 -13.40 21.59
CA LEU A 324 -8.85 -14.08 20.30
C LEU A 324 -7.83 -13.44 19.34
N ALA A 325 -7.17 -12.34 19.73
CA ALA A 325 -6.17 -11.62 18.94
C ALA A 325 -5.03 -12.52 18.43
N PRO A 326 -4.41 -13.41 19.25
CA PRO A 326 -3.33 -14.28 18.79
C PRO A 326 -3.77 -15.24 17.69
N GLY A 327 -4.96 -15.83 17.85
CA GLY A 327 -5.57 -16.71 16.86
C GLY A 327 -5.89 -16.00 15.54
N ARG A 328 -6.49 -14.80 15.61
CA ARG A 328 -6.78 -13.99 14.41
C ARG A 328 -5.50 -13.55 13.70
N ALA A 329 -4.47 -13.15 14.43
CA ALA A 329 -3.17 -12.79 13.85
C ALA A 329 -2.53 -13.99 13.13
N ALA A 330 -2.52 -15.17 13.76
CA ALA A 330 -2.01 -16.39 13.16
C ALA A 330 -2.79 -16.81 11.90
N LEU A 331 -4.12 -16.68 11.93
CA LEU A 331 -4.99 -16.94 10.78
C LEU A 331 -4.63 -16.06 9.58
N VAL A 332 -4.54 -14.74 9.80
CA VAL A 332 -4.25 -13.76 8.74
C VAL A 332 -2.83 -13.95 8.21
N ALA A 333 -1.85 -14.07 9.11
CA ALA A 333 -0.45 -14.28 8.73
C ALA A 333 -0.30 -15.59 7.93
N GLY A 334 -0.87 -16.69 8.44
CA GLY A 334 -0.81 -18.00 7.79
C GLY A 334 -1.49 -18.02 6.41
N ALA A 335 -2.66 -17.40 6.26
CA ALA A 335 -3.32 -17.26 4.96
C ALA A 335 -2.43 -16.46 3.98
N GLY A 336 -1.83 -15.37 4.47
CA GLY A 336 -0.88 -14.59 3.68
C GLY A 336 0.35 -15.38 3.26
N MET A 337 0.89 -16.22 4.15
CA MET A 337 2.02 -17.09 3.86
C MET A 337 1.69 -18.14 2.80
N VAL A 338 0.49 -18.72 2.80
CA VAL A 338 0.05 -19.64 1.73
C VAL A 338 0.08 -18.93 0.38
N VAL A 339 -0.42 -17.69 0.30
CA VAL A 339 -0.40 -16.93 -0.95
C VAL A 339 1.03 -16.61 -1.38
N VAL A 340 1.86 -16.08 -0.47
CA VAL A 340 3.24 -15.68 -0.77
C VAL A 340 4.10 -16.89 -1.11
N GLY A 341 3.89 -18.05 -0.48
CA GLY A 341 4.69 -19.23 -0.73
C GLY A 341 4.57 -19.79 -2.16
N THR A 342 3.52 -19.40 -2.91
CA THR A 342 3.43 -19.67 -4.37
C THR A 342 4.60 -19.08 -5.17
N VAL A 343 5.32 -18.12 -4.59
CA VAL A 343 6.54 -17.55 -5.15
C VAL A 343 7.61 -18.60 -5.43
N GLY A 344 7.70 -19.67 -4.62
CA GLY A 344 8.64 -20.76 -4.92
C GLY A 344 8.37 -21.43 -6.28
N LEU A 345 7.10 -21.48 -6.72
CA LEU A 345 6.73 -22.00 -8.04
C LEU A 345 7.07 -21.00 -9.16
N ARG A 346 7.00 -19.70 -8.85
CA ARG A 346 7.34 -18.62 -9.79
C ARG A 346 8.84 -18.53 -10.02
N LEU A 347 9.66 -18.70 -8.97
CA LEU A 347 11.12 -18.75 -9.07
C LEU A 347 11.59 -19.85 -10.03
N ALA A 348 10.95 -21.03 -9.98
CA ALA A 348 11.23 -22.12 -10.93
C ALA A 348 10.80 -21.82 -12.37
N ALA A 349 9.81 -20.94 -12.56
CA ALA A 349 9.35 -20.53 -13.88
C ALA A 349 10.22 -19.43 -14.51
N THR A 350 10.94 -18.65 -13.69
CA THR A 350 11.85 -17.60 -14.17
C THR A 350 13.19 -18.14 -14.65
N ASP A 351 13.56 -19.37 -14.27
CA ASP A 351 14.77 -20.03 -14.75
C ASP A 351 14.57 -20.62 -16.16
N PRO A 352 15.37 -20.19 -17.16
CA PRO A 352 15.29 -20.74 -18.51
C PRO A 352 15.61 -22.24 -18.49
N LEU A 353 14.73 -23.05 -19.11
CA LEU A 353 14.90 -24.51 -19.17
C LEU A 353 16.25 -24.94 -19.74
N TRP A 354 16.75 -24.22 -20.73
CA TRP A 354 18.04 -24.52 -21.35
C TRP A 354 19.20 -24.32 -20.37
N LEU A 355 19.10 -23.35 -19.44
CA LEU A 355 20.16 -23.04 -18.48
C LEU A 355 20.26 -24.16 -17.42
N GLU A 356 19.12 -24.74 -17.03
CA GLU A 356 19.06 -25.94 -16.18
C GLU A 356 19.60 -27.20 -16.86
N GLN A 357 19.55 -27.26 -18.21
CA GLN A 357 20.03 -28.40 -19.00
C GLN A 357 21.54 -28.31 -19.32
N VAL A 358 22.07 -27.09 -19.46
CA VAL A 358 23.46 -26.84 -19.88
C VAL A 358 24.41 -26.76 -18.69
N LEU A 359 23.95 -26.30 -17.52
CA LEU A 359 24.80 -26.17 -16.34
C LEU A 359 24.73 -27.45 -15.48
N PRO A 360 25.87 -28.00 -15.03
CA PRO A 360 25.93 -29.25 -14.25
C PRO A 360 25.54 -29.00 -12.79
N TRP A 361 24.31 -28.54 -12.56
CA TRP A 361 23.83 -28.26 -11.23
C TRP A 361 23.16 -29.49 -10.61
N SER A 362 23.61 -29.83 -9.41
CA SER A 362 22.91 -30.79 -8.59
C SER A 362 21.55 -30.21 -8.19
N ARG A 363 20.48 -30.97 -8.42
CA ARG A 363 19.10 -30.53 -8.14
C ARG A 363 18.87 -30.22 -6.65
N GLY A 364 19.52 -30.96 -5.76
CA GLY A 364 19.38 -30.82 -4.30
C GLY A 364 19.72 -29.41 -3.79
N PRO A 365 20.93 -28.89 -4.02
CA PRO A 365 21.32 -27.54 -3.60
C PRO A 365 20.44 -26.43 -4.17
N VAL A 366 19.98 -26.54 -5.42
CA VAL A 366 19.05 -25.56 -6.03
C VAL A 366 17.71 -25.57 -5.31
N LEU A 367 17.15 -26.76 -5.07
CA LEU A 367 15.88 -26.91 -4.34
C LEU A 367 16.00 -26.41 -2.89
N ALA A 368 17.09 -26.74 -2.19
CA ALA A 368 17.35 -26.24 -0.85
C ALA A 368 17.49 -24.71 -0.84
N ALA A 369 18.20 -24.13 -1.80
CA ALA A 369 18.35 -22.68 -1.91
C ALA A 369 17.01 -21.97 -2.14
N ARG A 370 16.14 -22.56 -2.96
CA ARG A 370 14.78 -22.07 -3.18
C ARG A 370 13.93 -22.15 -1.93
N GLY A 371 13.96 -23.27 -1.21
CA GLY A 371 13.26 -23.42 0.06
C GLY A 371 13.70 -22.38 1.09
N LEU A 372 15.02 -22.17 1.25
CA LEU A 372 15.57 -21.14 2.13
C LEU A 372 15.15 -19.73 1.72
N THR A 373 15.13 -19.44 0.42
CA THR A 373 14.70 -18.14 -0.12
C THR A 373 13.22 -17.89 0.16
N VAL A 374 12.36 -18.87 -0.11
CA VAL A 374 10.91 -18.79 0.18
C VAL A 374 10.70 -18.60 1.68
N PHE A 375 11.34 -19.42 2.51
CA PHE A 375 11.26 -19.31 3.97
C PHE A 375 11.64 -17.90 4.44
N ALA A 376 12.77 -17.35 3.98
CA ALA A 376 13.21 -16.01 4.35
C ALA A 376 12.23 -14.91 3.91
N TRP A 377 11.52 -15.08 2.79
CA TRP A 377 10.50 -14.12 2.35
C TRP A 377 9.19 -14.24 3.12
N LEU A 378 8.81 -15.45 3.56
CA LEU A 378 7.66 -15.66 4.42
C LEU A 378 7.80 -14.96 5.78
N GLN A 379 9.04 -14.70 6.24
CA GLN A 379 9.29 -13.96 7.49
C GLN A 379 8.69 -12.55 7.49
N GLY A 380 8.46 -11.95 6.32
CA GLY A 380 7.72 -10.68 6.22
C GLY A 380 6.27 -10.77 6.72
N ALA A 381 5.66 -11.96 6.66
CA ALA A 381 4.31 -12.22 7.19
C ALA A 381 4.32 -12.67 8.66
N VAL A 382 5.42 -13.27 9.14
CA VAL A 382 5.57 -13.78 10.52
C VAL A 382 6.00 -12.69 11.49
N ALA A 383 7.03 -11.91 11.15
CA ALA A 383 7.68 -11.02 12.11
C ALA A 383 6.75 -9.90 12.63
N PRO A 384 5.98 -9.17 11.78
CA PRO A 384 5.14 -8.08 12.28
C PRO A 384 4.09 -8.49 13.34
N PRO A 385 3.25 -9.53 13.14
CA PRO A 385 2.27 -9.93 14.16
C PRO A 385 2.93 -10.51 15.42
N VAL A 386 4.03 -11.25 15.30
CA VAL A 386 4.73 -11.81 16.47
C VAL A 386 5.34 -10.69 17.32
N LEU A 387 5.97 -9.69 16.69
CA LEU A 387 6.49 -8.52 17.40
C LEU A 387 5.36 -7.73 18.07
N ALA A 388 4.23 -7.55 17.41
CA ALA A 388 3.05 -6.92 18.01
C ALA A 388 2.58 -7.67 19.27
N LEU A 389 2.40 -8.99 19.19
CA LEU A 389 2.01 -9.81 20.34
C LEU A 389 3.05 -9.76 21.45
N ALA A 390 4.34 -9.83 21.12
CA ALA A 390 5.41 -9.81 22.11
C ALA A 390 5.45 -8.48 22.88
N ILE A 391 5.24 -7.36 22.19
CA ILE A 391 5.21 -6.02 22.80
C ILE A 391 3.91 -5.82 23.59
N ARG A 392 2.76 -6.24 23.03
CA ARG A 392 1.44 -5.90 23.56
C ARG A 392 0.94 -6.86 24.65
N GLN A 393 1.21 -8.15 24.48
CA GLN A 393 0.67 -9.24 25.30
C GLN A 393 1.77 -10.09 25.97
N GLY A 394 3.05 -9.83 25.64
CA GLY A 394 4.21 -10.48 26.24
C GLY A 394 4.67 -11.75 25.52
N ALA A 395 5.89 -12.19 25.86
CA ALA A 395 6.55 -13.32 25.22
C ALA A 395 5.82 -14.67 25.40
N GLY A 396 5.07 -14.83 26.50
CA GLY A 396 4.30 -16.05 26.79
C GLY A 396 3.19 -16.32 25.77
N VAL A 397 2.57 -15.26 25.24
CA VAL A 397 1.54 -15.36 24.19
C VAL A 397 2.17 -15.38 22.79
N ALA A 398 3.23 -14.58 22.59
CA ALA A 398 3.90 -14.50 21.29
C ALA A 398 4.65 -15.79 20.91
N GLY A 399 5.23 -16.49 21.89
CA GLY A 399 6.02 -17.71 21.66
C GLY A 399 5.26 -18.84 20.96
N PRO A 400 4.08 -19.26 21.44
CA PRO A 400 3.25 -20.25 20.77
C PRO A 400 2.84 -19.85 19.35
N VAL A 401 2.47 -18.58 19.13
CA VAL A 401 2.12 -18.07 17.79
C VAL A 401 3.33 -18.09 16.86
N LEU A 402 4.50 -17.65 17.33
CA LEU A 402 5.74 -17.73 16.57
C LEU A 402 6.06 -19.18 16.19
N GLY A 403 6.03 -20.11 17.15
CA GLY A 403 6.28 -21.53 16.89
C GLY A 403 5.35 -22.10 15.83
N ALA A 404 4.05 -21.81 15.92
CA ALA A 404 3.05 -22.26 14.97
C ALA A 404 3.27 -21.68 13.56
N LEU A 405 3.57 -20.38 13.46
CA LEU A 405 3.85 -19.71 12.19
C LEU A 405 5.18 -20.17 11.58
N GLU A 406 6.22 -20.43 12.36
CA GLU A 406 7.50 -20.95 11.85
C GLU A 406 7.35 -22.38 11.32
N VAL A 407 6.60 -23.24 12.03
CA VAL A 407 6.27 -24.58 11.53
C VAL A 407 5.51 -24.48 10.20
N LEU A 408 4.55 -23.56 10.08
CA LEU A 408 3.85 -23.31 8.83
C LEU A 408 4.82 -22.80 7.74
N ALA A 409 5.71 -21.86 8.06
CA ALA A 409 6.67 -21.29 7.12
C ALA A 409 7.58 -22.37 6.54
N VAL A 410 8.10 -23.26 7.39
CA VAL A 410 8.93 -24.39 6.99
C VAL A 410 8.12 -25.36 6.12
N ALA A 411 6.90 -25.74 6.55
CA ALA A 411 6.05 -26.64 5.78
C ALA A 411 5.74 -26.08 4.39
N LEU A 412 5.39 -24.80 4.29
CA LEU A 412 5.10 -24.11 3.02
C LEU A 412 6.34 -23.95 2.15
N ALA A 413 7.51 -23.70 2.72
CA ALA A 413 8.77 -23.63 1.98
C ALA A 413 9.18 -25.00 1.42
N VAL A 414 9.04 -26.07 2.21
CA VAL A 414 9.26 -27.45 1.76
C VAL A 414 8.26 -27.82 0.66
N LEU A 415 6.98 -27.54 0.86
CA LEU A 415 5.94 -27.78 -0.12
C LEU A 415 6.20 -27.04 -1.44
N ALA A 416 6.58 -25.76 -1.36
CA ALA A 416 6.91 -24.95 -2.53
C ALA A 416 8.10 -25.54 -3.27
N THR A 417 9.10 -26.02 -2.53
CA THR A 417 10.29 -26.67 -3.09
C THR A 417 9.95 -27.96 -3.83
N LEU A 418 9.18 -28.85 -3.19
CA LEU A 418 8.78 -30.15 -3.76
C LEU A 418 7.90 -30.01 -5.00
N ILE A 419 7.02 -29.00 -5.03
CA ILE A 419 6.10 -28.74 -6.14
C ILE A 419 6.74 -27.86 -7.23
N SER A 420 7.81 -27.13 -6.93
CA SER A 420 8.48 -26.23 -7.88
C SER A 420 8.84 -26.84 -9.25
N PRO A 421 9.18 -28.15 -9.39
CA PRO A 421 9.40 -28.75 -10.71
C PRO A 421 8.17 -28.71 -11.63
N LEU A 422 6.96 -28.65 -11.07
CA LEU A 422 5.70 -28.52 -11.81
C LEU A 422 5.43 -27.07 -12.27
N ARG A 423 6.26 -26.10 -11.83
CA ARG A 423 6.18 -24.68 -12.19
C ARG A 423 4.76 -24.14 -11.96
N SER A 424 4.22 -23.35 -12.89
CA SER A 424 2.88 -22.78 -12.79
C SER A 424 1.75 -23.82 -12.73
N LYS A 425 1.97 -25.04 -13.26
CA LYS A 425 0.98 -26.12 -13.22
C LYS A 425 0.79 -26.67 -11.80
N GLY A 426 1.82 -26.55 -10.95
CA GLY A 426 1.77 -26.96 -9.54
C GLY A 426 1.00 -26.01 -8.62
N ALA A 427 0.56 -24.84 -9.09
CA ALA A 427 -0.04 -23.82 -8.25
C ALA A 427 -1.30 -24.29 -7.53
N PHE A 428 -2.17 -25.03 -8.23
CA PHE A 428 -3.40 -25.57 -7.62
C PHE A 428 -3.08 -26.58 -6.51
N LEU A 429 -2.17 -27.51 -6.78
CA LEU A 429 -1.75 -28.53 -5.80
C LEU A 429 -1.09 -27.88 -4.58
N TYR A 430 -0.22 -26.90 -4.80
CA TYR A 430 0.42 -26.13 -3.73
C TYR A 430 -0.62 -25.40 -2.88
N LEU A 431 -1.57 -24.70 -3.50
CA LEU A 431 -2.61 -23.97 -2.77
C LEU A 431 -3.49 -24.92 -1.95
N ALA A 432 -3.91 -26.05 -2.52
CA ALA A 432 -4.73 -27.03 -1.81
C ALA A 432 -4.02 -27.59 -0.57
N LEU A 433 -2.77 -28.04 -0.73
CA LEU A 433 -1.96 -28.57 0.38
C LEU A 433 -1.55 -27.48 1.38
N GLY A 434 -1.23 -26.28 0.91
CA GLY A 434 -0.90 -25.13 1.74
C GLY A 434 -2.08 -24.68 2.59
N LEU A 435 -3.29 -24.66 2.02
CA LEU A 435 -4.52 -24.40 2.75
C LEU A 435 -4.79 -25.47 3.82
N ALA A 436 -4.49 -26.75 3.53
CA ALA A 436 -4.60 -27.82 4.53
C ALA A 436 -3.60 -27.65 5.68
N CYS A 437 -2.33 -27.31 5.39
CA CYS A 437 -1.33 -26.99 6.42
C CYS A 437 -1.76 -25.78 7.26
N TRP A 438 -2.26 -24.73 6.61
CA TRP A 438 -2.76 -23.53 7.29
C TRP A 438 -3.97 -23.86 8.16
N ALA A 439 -4.92 -24.67 7.70
CA ALA A 439 -6.07 -25.10 8.49
C ALA A 439 -5.64 -25.89 9.73
N GLY A 440 -4.65 -26.77 9.63
CA GLY A 440 -4.08 -27.48 10.79
C GLY A 440 -3.50 -26.54 11.84
N VAL A 441 -2.75 -25.51 11.40
CA VAL A 441 -2.17 -24.50 12.28
C VAL A 441 -3.23 -23.57 12.88
N ALA A 442 -4.22 -23.18 12.08
CA ALA A 442 -5.38 -22.42 12.53
C ALA A 442 -6.08 -23.12 13.70
N LEU A 443 -6.38 -24.42 13.54
CA LEU A 443 -7.03 -25.24 14.57
C LEU A 443 -6.20 -25.35 15.85
N ALA A 444 -4.87 -25.38 15.74
CA ALA A 444 -3.97 -25.50 16.88
C ALA A 444 -3.82 -24.20 17.70
N VAL A 445 -3.98 -23.03 17.07
CA VAL A 445 -3.74 -21.73 17.71
C VAL A 445 -5.04 -21.06 18.18
N THR A 446 -6.20 -21.38 17.61
CA THR A 446 -7.49 -20.90 18.12
C THR A 446 -8.00 -21.80 19.24
N PRO A 447 -8.21 -21.30 20.48
CA PRO A 447 -8.85 -22.08 21.52
C PRO A 447 -10.34 -22.29 21.16
N TRP A 448 -10.66 -23.46 20.61
CA TRP A 448 -12.03 -23.84 20.25
C TRP A 448 -12.96 -23.99 21.47
N GLY A 449 -12.41 -24.02 22.69
CA GLY A 449 -13.15 -24.25 23.94
C GLY A 449 -14.03 -23.10 24.42
N GLU A 450 -13.87 -21.86 23.92
CA GLU A 450 -14.70 -20.71 24.33
C GLU A 450 -15.81 -20.36 23.33
N ILE A 451 -15.69 -20.78 22.07
CA ILE A 451 -16.68 -20.46 21.02
C ILE A 451 -18.00 -21.23 21.22
N SER A 452 -17.97 -22.37 21.90
CA SER A 452 -19.17 -23.17 22.24
C SER A 452 -19.89 -22.73 23.53
N GLY A 453 -19.36 -21.73 24.27
CA GLY A 453 -19.93 -21.28 25.55
C GLY A 453 -20.73 -19.96 25.49
N GLY A 454 -20.64 -19.21 24.39
CA GLY A 454 -21.43 -18.00 24.17
C GLY A 454 -22.75 -18.35 23.51
N GLY A 455 -23.80 -18.56 24.32
CA GLY A 455 -25.17 -18.72 23.83
C GLY A 455 -25.58 -17.55 22.93
N ILE A 456 -26.25 -17.90 21.83
CA ILE A 456 -27.04 -16.97 20.99
C ILE A 456 -28.14 -16.34 21.82
#